data_AF-A0AA35PY56-F1
#
_entry.id   AF-A0AA35PY56-F1
#
_cell.length_a   1.000
_cell.length_b   1.000
_cell.length_c   1.000
_cell.angle_alpha   90.00
_cell.angle_beta   90.00
_cell.angle_gamma   90.00
#
_symmetry.space_group_name_H-M   'P 1'
#
loop_
_entity.id
_entity.type
_entity.pdbx_description
1 polymer ?
#
loop_
_entity_poly.entity_id
_entity_poly.type
_entity_poly.pdbx_seq_one_letter_code
_entity_poly.pdbx_strand_id
1 'polypeptide(L)'
;VKCDRMSPCTNCAKRLNVILLQSGVECVPSKPAPPRIRKPPRQDLQKRLEMCEQLLSRYSASQGVQNNKKAPEKCLTGRLECLVLDDSGNSQFTDSTLWAKVQEEVRAMREIVDQDIQDDPSSSLTSESTAQTDLPLFSEQNPAQSVSRFQPPPAHLFCLWQSFLDRVHPVTKVIHAPSLQPVVVEAAINMGNVLKNVQSLLISITLLGVVSMTDAECHQKLGESKNSAIDRYSKTLNSSFNRIGLLKGYDITVLQALVFYMVTLFLCSQYQHQSAWILNGTIMRIAQKLGLHRDGENLALSPFETEMRRRIWCQIIIFDYYCALMSGLSQTALPEGSDTKSPSSTNDSDLFPEMATMPAREGTTEMVFVLYTLALHRMLVKSPRLVSIVSQKIRPRDDSSTNLEDHVKLLSQFGTSSELLLQMYGDAGAGPVHQFTIKLRALFMARMHGVFDLYDKPQPSDHGMAKDKENDTLMQVAIFISERCIDWYEAALPSNNFSWFAKHY
;
A
#
# COMPACT_ATOMS: atom_id res chain seq x y z
N VAL A 1 -26.99 -35.80 -30.54
CA VAL A 1 -27.53 -36.98 -31.28
C VAL A 1 -27.89 -38.04 -30.25
N LYS A 2 -29.15 -38.51 -30.20
CA LYS A 2 -29.53 -39.58 -29.26
C LYS A 2 -29.05 -40.93 -29.82
N CYS A 3 -28.33 -41.70 -28.99
CA CYS A 3 -27.86 -43.05 -29.31
C CYS A 3 -28.92 -44.06 -28.87
N ASP A 4 -29.31 -44.96 -29.77
CA ASP A 4 -30.25 -46.06 -29.54
C ASP A 4 -29.59 -47.33 -28.95
N ARG A 5 -28.28 -47.25 -28.64
CA ARG A 5 -27.46 -48.29 -27.95
C ARG A 5 -27.37 -49.65 -28.64
N MET A 6 -27.88 -49.78 -29.86
CA MET A 6 -27.55 -50.88 -30.77
C MET A 6 -26.09 -50.72 -31.24
N SER A 7 -25.38 -51.82 -31.53
CA SER A 7 -24.01 -51.76 -32.09
C SER A 7 -23.99 -52.31 -33.52
N PRO A 8 -23.77 -51.47 -34.55
CA PRO A 8 -23.65 -50.00 -34.51
C PRO A 8 -25.02 -49.31 -34.32
N CYS A 9 -25.02 -48.12 -33.72
CA CYS A 9 -26.26 -47.39 -33.44
C CYS A 9 -26.86 -46.84 -34.75
N THR A 10 -28.19 -46.73 -34.86
CA THR A 10 -28.87 -46.41 -36.13
C THR A 10 -28.40 -45.07 -36.72
N ASN A 11 -28.03 -44.12 -35.86
CA ASN A 11 -27.47 -42.84 -36.29
C ASN A 11 -26.02 -42.95 -36.78
N CYS A 12 -25.18 -43.80 -36.17
CA CYS A 12 -23.84 -44.09 -36.66
C CYS A 12 -23.91 -44.83 -38.00
N ALA A 13 -24.79 -45.83 -38.13
CA ALA A 13 -25.01 -46.57 -39.37
C ALA A 13 -25.48 -45.65 -40.53
N LYS A 14 -26.36 -44.68 -40.25
CA LYS A 14 -26.80 -43.70 -41.25
C LYS A 14 -25.71 -42.72 -41.67
N ARG A 15 -24.81 -42.32 -40.75
CA ARG A 15 -23.74 -41.36 -41.02
C ARG A 15 -22.51 -42.01 -41.66
N LEU A 16 -22.28 -43.31 -41.41
CA LEU A 16 -21.21 -44.13 -41.97
C LEU A 16 -21.38 -44.47 -43.45
N ASN A 17 -22.49 -44.05 -44.09
CA ASN A 17 -22.84 -44.52 -45.43
C ASN A 17 -22.33 -43.67 -46.60
N VAL A 18 -21.28 -42.85 -46.43
CA VAL A 18 -20.59 -42.23 -47.60
C VAL A 18 -19.07 -42.10 -47.43
N ILE A 19 -18.49 -42.09 -46.22
CA ILE A 19 -17.05 -41.87 -46.08
C ILE A 19 -16.45 -42.82 -45.02
N LEU A 20 -15.64 -43.76 -45.53
CA LEU A 20 -14.62 -44.57 -44.85
C LEU A 20 -15.06 -45.85 -44.10
N LEU A 21 -15.45 -46.88 -44.87
CA LEU A 21 -15.20 -48.30 -44.54
C LEU A 21 -13.69 -48.68 -44.56
N GLN A 22 -12.78 -47.70 -44.67
CA GLN A 22 -11.32 -47.88 -44.65
C GLN A 22 -10.64 -47.31 -43.39
N SER A 23 -11.36 -46.76 -42.40
CA SER A 23 -10.76 -46.06 -41.25
C SER A 23 -11.05 -46.63 -39.86
N GLY A 24 -11.69 -47.80 -39.74
CA GLY A 24 -11.78 -48.52 -38.46
C GLY A 24 -12.45 -47.77 -37.29
N VAL A 25 -13.35 -46.82 -37.57
CA VAL A 25 -13.99 -46.01 -36.51
C VAL A 25 -15.06 -46.84 -35.80
N GLU A 26 -14.79 -47.22 -34.55
CA GLU A 26 -15.68 -48.03 -33.71
C GLU A 26 -16.76 -47.18 -33.02
N CYS A 27 -18.00 -47.67 -33.04
CA CYS A 27 -19.14 -46.99 -32.41
C CYS A 27 -19.14 -47.22 -30.89
N VAL A 28 -18.41 -46.38 -30.14
CA VAL A 28 -18.33 -46.47 -28.66
C VAL A 28 -19.47 -45.67 -28.00
N PRO A 29 -20.35 -46.29 -27.19
CA PRO A 29 -21.37 -45.56 -26.43
C PRO A 29 -20.73 -44.66 -25.38
N SER A 30 -21.09 -43.37 -25.36
CA SER A 30 -20.67 -42.42 -24.32
C SER A 30 -21.22 -42.83 -22.95
N LYS A 31 -20.35 -42.89 -21.93
CA LYS A 31 -20.76 -43.08 -20.53
C LYS A 31 -21.73 -41.94 -20.13
N PRO A 32 -22.85 -42.22 -19.45
CA PRO A 32 -23.77 -41.17 -19.03
C PRO A 32 -23.06 -40.19 -18.11
N ALA A 33 -23.30 -38.89 -18.32
CA ALA A 33 -22.81 -37.85 -17.43
C ALA A 33 -23.33 -38.13 -16.00
N PRO A 34 -22.48 -38.04 -14.97
CA PRO A 34 -22.91 -38.25 -13.60
C PRO A 34 -24.05 -37.30 -13.25
N PRO A 35 -25.03 -37.73 -12.42
CA PRO A 35 -26.15 -36.88 -12.05
C PRO A 35 -25.63 -35.61 -11.38
N ARG A 36 -26.09 -34.44 -11.84
CA ARG A 36 -25.85 -33.16 -11.15
C ARG A 36 -26.48 -33.24 -9.77
N ILE A 37 -25.66 -33.45 -8.75
CA ILE A 37 -26.04 -33.33 -7.35
C ILE A 37 -26.43 -31.86 -7.14
N ARG A 38 -27.72 -31.60 -6.89
CA ARG A 38 -28.13 -30.27 -6.42
C ARG A 38 -27.58 -30.13 -5.01
N LYS A 39 -26.54 -29.30 -4.84
CA LYS A 39 -26.01 -28.93 -3.52
C LYS A 39 -27.20 -28.44 -2.67
N PRO A 40 -27.50 -29.06 -1.52
CA PRO A 40 -28.53 -28.52 -0.64
C PRO A 40 -28.10 -27.08 -0.25
N PRO A 41 -29.04 -26.14 -0.10
CA PRO A 41 -28.71 -24.81 0.39
C PRO A 41 -27.99 -25.01 1.73
N ARG A 42 -26.81 -24.40 1.88
CA ARG A 42 -25.96 -24.61 3.05
C ARG A 42 -26.66 -24.06 4.27
N GLN A 43 -27.38 -24.95 4.94
CA GLN A 43 -28.11 -24.65 6.16
C GLN A 43 -27.19 -24.07 7.23
N ASP A 44 -25.89 -24.38 7.22
CA ASP A 44 -24.93 -23.83 8.17
C ASP A 44 -24.52 -22.39 7.85
N LEU A 45 -24.26 -22.08 6.57
CA LEU A 45 -24.01 -20.71 6.10
C LEU A 45 -25.26 -19.85 6.24
N GLN A 46 -26.45 -20.39 5.91
CA GLN A 46 -27.74 -19.75 6.16
C GLN A 46 -28.03 -19.60 7.65
N LYS A 47 -27.69 -20.58 8.50
CA LYS A 47 -27.82 -20.43 9.97
C LYS A 47 -26.87 -19.39 10.53
N ARG A 48 -25.64 -19.28 10.00
CA ARG A 48 -24.68 -18.24 10.42
C ARG A 48 -25.12 -16.86 9.91
N LEU A 49 -25.67 -16.76 8.70
CA LEU A 49 -26.32 -15.55 8.18
C LEU A 49 -27.56 -15.17 8.97
N GLU A 50 -28.47 -16.11 9.24
CA GLU A 50 -29.65 -15.92 10.08
C GLU A 50 -29.25 -15.57 11.52
N MET A 51 -28.15 -16.12 12.04
CA MET A 51 -27.62 -15.77 13.35
C MET A 51 -27.06 -14.34 13.34
N CYS A 52 -26.35 -13.93 12.28
CA CYS A 52 -25.92 -12.54 12.09
C CYS A 52 -27.11 -11.59 11.91
N GLU A 53 -28.12 -11.95 11.13
CA GLU A 53 -29.35 -11.18 10.93
C GLU A 53 -30.21 -11.10 12.19
N GLN A 54 -30.27 -12.17 13.01
CA GLN A 54 -30.92 -12.18 14.32
C GLN A 54 -30.14 -11.38 15.35
N LEU A 55 -28.80 -11.39 15.31
CA LEU A 55 -27.98 -10.51 16.14
C LEU A 55 -28.24 -9.06 15.74
N LEU A 56 -28.17 -8.71 14.46
CA LEU A 56 -28.49 -7.37 13.94
C LEU A 56 -29.93 -6.94 14.27
N SER A 57 -30.90 -7.84 14.16
CA SER A 57 -32.30 -7.59 14.51
C SER A 57 -32.49 -7.39 16.01
N ARG A 58 -31.82 -8.19 16.86
CA ARG A 58 -31.82 -7.99 18.32
C ARG A 58 -31.23 -6.62 18.67
N TYR A 59 -30.12 -6.22 18.06
CA TYR A 59 -29.53 -4.89 18.28
C TYR A 59 -30.40 -3.74 17.76
N SER A 60 -31.16 -3.94 16.67
CA SER A 60 -32.13 -2.95 16.18
C SER A 60 -33.40 -2.83 17.04
N ALA A 61 -33.72 -3.87 17.84
CA ALA A 61 -34.97 -3.99 18.59
C ALA A 61 -34.84 -3.97 20.12
N SER A 62 -33.62 -4.13 20.69
CA SER A 62 -33.40 -4.10 22.15
C SER A 62 -32.74 -2.81 22.60
N GLN A 63 -33.52 -1.72 22.61
CA GLN A 63 -33.68 -1.02 23.89
C GLN A 63 -34.48 -1.96 24.80
N GLY A 64 -33.84 -2.48 25.84
CA GLY A 64 -34.52 -3.13 26.94
C GLY A 64 -34.42 -4.66 27.02
N VAL A 65 -33.91 -5.07 28.19
CA VAL A 65 -34.14 -6.32 28.93
C VAL A 65 -33.13 -7.46 28.72
N GLN A 66 -32.35 -7.65 29.79
CA GLN A 66 -31.39 -8.71 30.08
C GLN A 66 -32.05 -10.11 30.19
N ASN A 67 -31.30 -11.16 29.83
CA ASN A 67 -31.20 -12.33 30.72
C ASN A 67 -29.97 -13.22 30.44
N ASN A 68 -29.27 -13.53 31.55
CA ASN A 68 -28.09 -14.38 31.69
C ASN A 68 -28.35 -15.86 31.39
N LYS A 69 -27.41 -16.53 30.71
CA LYS A 69 -26.90 -17.88 31.08
C LYS A 69 -25.42 -18.03 30.66
N LYS A 70 -24.54 -18.16 31.65
CA LYS A 70 -23.09 -18.43 31.49
C LYS A 70 -22.84 -19.89 31.11
N ALA A 71 -21.94 -20.11 30.15
CA ALA A 71 -21.19 -21.37 29.96
C ALA A 71 -19.71 -21.11 30.32
N PRO A 72 -18.94 -22.13 30.75
CA PRO A 72 -17.67 -21.91 31.44
C PRO A 72 -16.54 -21.61 30.44
N GLU A 73 -16.10 -20.35 30.39
CA GLU A 73 -14.83 -19.97 29.77
C GLU A 73 -13.67 -20.50 30.63
N LYS A 74 -12.89 -21.43 30.07
CA LYS A 74 -11.52 -21.64 30.52
C LYS A 74 -10.70 -20.43 30.09
N CYS A 75 -10.61 -19.49 31.01
CA CYS A 75 -9.69 -18.37 30.99
C CYS A 75 -8.25 -18.91 31.03
N LEU A 76 -7.58 -18.93 29.89
CA LEU A 76 -6.12 -18.94 29.79
C LEU A 76 -5.67 -17.51 29.48
N THR A 77 -5.61 -16.71 30.54
CA THR A 77 -4.96 -15.40 30.58
C THR A 77 -3.47 -15.53 30.23
N GLY A 78 -3.03 -14.88 29.15
CA GLY A 78 -1.60 -14.60 28.93
C GLY A 78 -1.20 -14.18 27.51
N ARG A 79 -1.36 -12.88 27.17
CA ARG A 79 -0.52 -12.10 26.23
C ARG A 79 -0.23 -12.65 24.80
N LEU A 80 -1.08 -13.50 24.23
CA LEU A 80 -0.86 -14.10 22.90
C LEU A 80 -1.77 -13.59 21.76
N GLU A 81 -2.66 -12.62 22.01
CA GLU A 81 -3.68 -12.15 21.06
C GLU A 81 -3.16 -11.41 19.81
N CYS A 82 -1.85 -11.29 19.66
CA CYS A 82 -1.17 -10.52 18.62
C CYS A 82 -0.32 -11.37 17.66
N LEU A 83 -0.27 -12.70 17.88
CA LEU A 83 0.35 -13.63 16.94
C LEU A 83 -0.72 -14.24 16.04
N VAL A 84 -0.58 -14.04 14.74
CA VAL A 84 -1.52 -14.46 13.70
C VAL A 84 -0.80 -15.43 12.76
N LEU A 85 -1.49 -16.46 12.27
CA LEU A 85 -0.90 -17.38 11.31
C LEU A 85 -0.91 -16.77 9.89
N ASP A 86 0.14 -16.92 9.11
CA ASP A 86 0.09 -16.60 7.69
C ASP A 86 -0.61 -17.72 6.89
N ASP A 87 -0.82 -17.49 5.60
CA ASP A 87 -1.42 -18.49 4.69
C ASP A 87 -0.61 -19.80 4.60
N SER A 88 0.64 -19.79 5.08
CA SER A 88 1.54 -20.95 5.12
C SER A 88 1.56 -21.64 6.49
N GLY A 89 0.79 -21.15 7.46
CA GLY A 89 0.74 -21.68 8.83
C GLY A 89 1.86 -21.22 9.76
N ASN A 90 2.68 -20.24 9.36
CA ASN A 90 3.72 -19.66 10.24
C ASN A 90 3.15 -18.52 11.08
N SER A 91 3.69 -18.30 12.28
CA SER A 91 3.26 -17.19 13.14
C SER A 91 3.91 -15.85 12.75
N GLN A 92 3.09 -14.81 12.60
CA GLN A 92 3.47 -13.42 12.40
C GLN A 92 2.91 -12.55 13.53
N PHE A 93 3.63 -11.49 13.88
CA PHE A 93 3.23 -10.57 14.95
C PHE A 93 2.56 -9.31 14.40
N THR A 94 1.51 -8.85 15.07
CA THR A 94 0.85 -7.55 14.83
C THR A 94 0.58 -6.86 16.17
N ASP A 95 0.79 -5.54 16.26
CA ASP A 95 0.49 -4.79 17.49
C ASP A 95 -1.03 -4.57 17.69
N SER A 96 -1.84 -4.91 16.68
CA SER A 96 -3.28 -4.61 16.64
C SER A 96 -4.15 -5.86 16.77
N THR A 97 -4.96 -5.87 17.82
CA THR A 97 -5.97 -6.90 18.07
C THR A 97 -7.08 -6.92 17.02
N LEU A 98 -7.43 -5.76 16.44
CA LEU A 98 -8.38 -5.67 15.33
C LEU A 98 -7.83 -6.35 14.08
N TRP A 99 -6.59 -6.01 13.68
CA TRP A 99 -5.95 -6.64 12.52
C TRP A 99 -5.77 -8.14 12.71
N ALA A 100 -5.44 -8.59 13.93
CA ALA A 100 -5.37 -10.01 14.24
C ALA A 100 -6.71 -10.73 14.00
N LYS A 101 -7.81 -10.15 14.50
CA LYS A 101 -9.16 -10.68 14.29
C LYS A 101 -9.58 -10.65 12.82
N VAL A 102 -9.34 -9.55 12.11
CA VAL A 102 -9.68 -9.44 10.68
C VAL A 102 -8.93 -10.50 9.88
N GLN A 103 -7.64 -10.69 10.13
CA GLN A 103 -6.85 -11.73 9.46
C GLN A 103 -7.34 -13.14 9.79
N GLU A 104 -7.72 -13.40 11.05
CA GLU A 104 -8.30 -14.68 11.47
C GLU A 104 -9.64 -14.96 10.76
N GLU A 105 -10.55 -13.98 10.71
CA GLU A 105 -11.85 -14.10 10.03
C GLU A 105 -11.68 -14.25 8.52
N VAL A 106 -10.78 -13.48 7.88
CA VAL A 106 -10.49 -13.61 6.44
C VAL A 106 -9.91 -14.99 6.13
N ARG A 107 -9.03 -15.52 6.99
CA ARG A 107 -8.51 -16.90 6.83
C ARG A 107 -9.63 -17.92 6.96
N ALA A 108 -10.48 -17.80 7.99
CA ALA A 108 -11.61 -18.71 8.17
C ALA A 108 -12.56 -18.69 6.95
N MET A 109 -12.81 -17.52 6.35
CA MET A 109 -13.57 -17.42 5.11
C MET A 109 -12.87 -18.09 3.94
N ARG A 110 -11.55 -17.92 3.80
CA ARG A 110 -10.76 -18.58 2.74
C ARG A 110 -10.76 -20.10 2.89
N GLU A 111 -10.56 -20.63 4.09
CA GLU A 111 -10.60 -22.07 4.36
C GLU A 111 -11.94 -22.70 3.97
N ILE A 112 -13.05 -21.99 4.22
CA ILE A 112 -14.39 -22.42 3.79
C ILE A 112 -14.50 -22.45 2.25
N VAL A 113 -13.97 -21.43 1.57
CA VAL A 113 -13.98 -21.35 0.10
C VAL A 113 -13.07 -22.43 -0.52
N ASP A 114 -11.90 -22.68 0.06
CA ASP A 114 -10.95 -23.66 -0.46
C ASP A 114 -11.44 -25.10 -0.25
N GLN A 115 -12.14 -25.38 0.86
CA GLN A 115 -12.86 -26.65 1.05
C GLN A 115 -13.93 -26.88 -0.03
N ASP A 116 -14.57 -25.81 -0.51
CA ASP A 116 -15.59 -25.91 -1.55
C ASP A 116 -15.04 -26.21 -2.95
N ILE A 117 -13.78 -25.82 -3.20
CA ILE A 117 -13.06 -26.08 -4.44
C ILE A 117 -12.56 -27.53 -4.48
N GLN A 118 -12.15 -28.08 -3.33
CA GLN A 118 -11.68 -29.46 -3.25
C GLN A 118 -12.80 -30.51 -3.40
N ASP A 119 -14.04 -30.16 -3.04
CA ASP A 119 -15.21 -31.05 -3.15
C ASP A 119 -15.88 -31.08 -4.55
N ASP A 120 -15.34 -30.38 -5.56
CA ASP A 120 -15.80 -30.44 -6.95
C ASP A 120 -14.68 -30.95 -7.89
N PRO A 121 -14.66 -32.24 -8.26
CA PRO A 121 -13.58 -32.82 -9.09
C PRO A 121 -13.60 -32.32 -10.54
N SER A 122 -14.49 -31.38 -10.90
CA SER A 122 -14.60 -30.82 -12.25
C SER A 122 -14.06 -29.40 -12.40
N SER A 123 -13.65 -28.73 -11.31
CA SER A 123 -13.02 -27.41 -11.36
C SER A 123 -11.50 -27.51 -11.15
N SER A 124 -10.80 -28.16 -12.09
CA SER A 124 -9.37 -27.89 -12.30
C SER A 124 -9.23 -26.61 -13.13
N LEU A 125 -9.69 -25.49 -12.56
CA LEU A 125 -9.15 -24.21 -12.97
C LEU A 125 -7.85 -24.05 -12.21
N THR A 126 -6.79 -23.83 -12.98
CA THR A 126 -5.43 -23.53 -12.56
C THR A 126 -5.37 -23.05 -11.12
N SER A 127 -4.72 -23.82 -10.25
CA SER A 127 -4.11 -23.26 -9.06
C SER A 127 -3.20 -22.14 -9.56
N GLU A 128 -3.71 -20.91 -9.54
CA GLU A 128 -2.85 -19.73 -9.51
C GLU A 128 -1.95 -20.02 -8.32
N SER A 129 -0.71 -20.39 -8.65
CA SER A 129 0.41 -20.46 -7.74
C SER A 129 0.20 -19.35 -6.73
N THR A 130 -0.09 -19.69 -5.48
CA THR A 130 0.01 -18.79 -4.34
C THR A 130 1.32 -18.07 -4.56
N ALA A 131 1.26 -16.79 -4.95
CA ALA A 131 2.43 -16.08 -5.42
C ALA A 131 3.40 -16.14 -4.26
N GLN A 132 4.46 -16.95 -4.39
CA GLN A 132 5.51 -17.01 -3.38
C GLN A 132 5.97 -15.58 -3.22
N THR A 133 5.71 -15.05 -2.03
CA THR A 133 5.93 -13.67 -1.62
C THR A 133 7.43 -13.42 -1.42
N ASP A 134 8.24 -13.87 -2.37
CA ASP A 134 9.65 -13.57 -2.38
C ASP A 134 9.76 -12.09 -2.71
N LEU A 135 10.19 -11.29 -1.74
CA LEU A 135 10.63 -9.94 -1.98
C LEU A 135 11.63 -10.01 -3.16
N PRO A 136 11.30 -9.52 -4.36
CA PRO A 136 12.02 -9.96 -5.56
C PRO A 136 13.45 -9.40 -5.65
N LEU A 137 13.85 -8.60 -4.66
CA LEU A 137 15.20 -8.13 -4.39
C LEU A 137 16.17 -9.23 -3.96
N PHE A 138 15.67 -10.35 -3.40
CA PHE A 138 16.50 -11.45 -2.87
C PHE A 138 16.32 -12.79 -3.61
N SER A 139 15.48 -12.82 -4.65
CA SER A 139 15.31 -14.01 -5.48
C SER A 139 16.48 -14.12 -6.47
N GLU A 140 17.18 -15.27 -6.45
CA GLU A 140 18.22 -15.61 -7.43
C GLU A 140 17.60 -15.80 -8.81
N GLN A 141 17.36 -14.70 -9.53
CA GLN A 141 17.10 -14.76 -10.95
C GLN A 141 18.42 -14.87 -11.71
N ASN A 142 18.44 -15.76 -12.71
CA ASN A 142 19.58 -16.00 -13.58
C ASN A 142 20.16 -14.67 -14.11
N PRO A 143 21.40 -14.27 -13.72
CA PRO A 143 21.97 -12.95 -14.05
C PRO A 143 22.19 -12.75 -15.56
N ALA A 144 22.05 -13.82 -16.34
CA ALA A 144 22.23 -13.87 -17.79
C ALA A 144 21.06 -13.29 -18.61
N GLN A 145 19.88 -12.99 -18.01
CA GLN A 145 18.90 -12.20 -18.74
C GLN A 145 19.39 -10.75 -18.84
N SER A 146 19.70 -10.33 -20.07
CA SER A 146 20.23 -8.99 -20.32
C SER A 146 19.16 -7.93 -20.01
N VAL A 147 19.45 -7.00 -19.11
CA VAL A 147 18.63 -5.78 -18.84
C VAL A 147 18.29 -5.05 -20.15
N SER A 148 19.11 -5.20 -21.20
CA SER A 148 18.84 -4.69 -22.54
C SER A 148 17.54 -5.19 -23.17
N ARG A 149 17.01 -6.36 -22.79
CA ARG A 149 15.74 -6.88 -23.34
C ARG A 149 14.51 -6.15 -22.81
N PHE A 150 14.65 -5.41 -21.70
CA PHE A 150 13.53 -4.77 -21.02
C PHE A 150 13.65 -3.24 -20.93
N GLN A 151 14.56 -2.65 -21.71
CA GLN A 151 14.71 -1.21 -21.76
C GLN A 151 13.49 -0.58 -22.44
N PRO A 152 12.87 0.47 -21.84
CA PRO A 152 11.76 1.16 -22.47
C PRO A 152 12.20 1.82 -23.79
N PRO A 153 11.36 1.78 -24.83
CA PRO A 153 11.54 2.62 -26.01
C PRO A 153 11.71 4.10 -25.60
N PRO A 154 12.48 4.91 -26.35
CA PRO A 154 12.74 6.31 -25.99
C PRO A 154 11.45 7.12 -25.79
N ALA A 155 10.43 6.88 -26.62
CA ALA A 155 9.12 7.50 -26.49
C ALA A 155 8.43 7.16 -25.16
N HIS A 156 8.51 5.90 -24.72
CA HIS A 156 7.97 5.48 -23.42
C HIS A 156 8.77 6.13 -22.28
N LEU A 157 10.10 6.21 -22.38
CA LEU A 157 10.94 6.84 -21.37
C LEU A 157 10.54 8.31 -21.15
N PHE A 158 10.40 9.10 -22.22
CA PHE A 158 9.98 10.51 -22.08
C PHE A 158 8.54 10.64 -21.57
N CYS A 159 7.62 9.82 -22.05
CA CYS A 159 6.24 9.82 -21.56
C CYS A 159 6.15 9.51 -20.07
N LEU A 160 6.90 8.50 -19.61
CA LEU A 160 6.93 8.08 -18.21
C LEU A 160 7.69 9.08 -17.34
N TRP A 161 8.75 9.71 -17.85
CA TRP A 161 9.44 10.81 -17.18
C TRP A 161 8.53 12.00 -16.93
N GLN A 162 7.75 12.44 -17.93
CA GLN A 162 6.78 13.52 -17.75
C GLN A 162 5.68 13.14 -16.77
N SER A 163 5.14 11.92 -16.89
CA SER A 163 4.13 11.43 -15.92
C SER A 163 4.69 11.40 -14.50
N PHE A 164 5.97 11.03 -14.32
CA PHE A 164 6.66 11.10 -13.05
C PHE A 164 6.80 12.53 -12.54
N LEU A 165 7.24 13.49 -13.37
CA LEU A 165 7.38 14.90 -12.97
C LEU A 165 6.06 15.54 -12.55
N ASP A 166 4.98 15.23 -13.26
CA ASP A 166 3.66 15.83 -13.00
C ASP A 166 2.98 15.23 -11.76
N ARG A 167 3.18 13.93 -11.51
CA ARG A 167 2.40 13.17 -10.52
C ARG A 167 3.21 12.73 -9.31
N VAL A 168 4.42 12.21 -9.51
CA VAL A 168 5.21 11.52 -8.47
C VAL A 168 6.23 12.44 -7.81
N HIS A 169 6.95 13.23 -8.61
CA HIS A 169 7.97 14.16 -8.12
C HIS A 169 7.44 15.17 -7.09
N PRO A 170 6.23 15.78 -7.25
CA PRO A 170 5.73 16.76 -6.30
C PRO A 170 5.44 16.19 -4.90
N VAL A 171 5.18 14.89 -4.80
CA VAL A 171 4.87 14.22 -3.51
C VAL A 171 6.09 13.52 -2.88
N THR A 172 7.18 13.35 -3.63
CA THR A 172 8.39 12.64 -3.16
C THR A 172 9.61 13.55 -3.03
N LYS A 173 9.94 14.37 -4.04
CA LYS A 173 11.10 15.29 -4.06
C LYS A 173 12.44 14.63 -3.68
N VAL A 174 12.62 13.35 -4.02
CA VAL A 174 13.80 12.52 -3.70
C VAL A 174 14.98 12.80 -4.65
N ILE A 175 14.69 13.29 -5.86
CA ILE A 175 15.67 13.67 -6.88
C ILE A 175 15.72 15.18 -7.11
N HIS A 176 16.71 15.63 -7.85
CA HIS A 176 16.74 16.98 -8.39
C HIS A 176 16.42 16.91 -9.89
N ALA A 177 15.21 17.31 -10.28
CA ALA A 177 14.73 17.14 -11.65
C ALA A 177 15.60 17.84 -12.72
N PRO A 178 16.05 19.10 -12.51
CA PRO A 178 16.93 19.80 -13.47
C PRO A 178 18.25 19.08 -13.73
N SER A 179 18.90 18.53 -12.71
CA SER A 179 20.17 17.80 -12.88
C SER A 179 19.98 16.44 -13.54
N LEU A 180 18.82 15.80 -13.38
CA LEU A 180 18.56 14.47 -13.96
C LEU A 180 18.05 14.54 -15.41
N GLN A 181 17.43 15.65 -15.81
CA GLN A 181 16.86 15.83 -17.15
C GLN A 181 17.85 15.55 -18.31
N PRO A 182 19.11 16.04 -18.30
CA PRO A 182 20.09 15.73 -19.35
C PRO A 182 20.43 14.24 -19.42
N VAL A 183 20.48 13.57 -18.27
CA VAL A 183 20.76 12.14 -18.15
C VAL A 183 19.62 11.29 -18.72
N VAL A 184 18.37 11.72 -18.55
CA VAL A 184 17.21 11.09 -19.18
C VAL A 184 17.31 11.17 -20.71
N VAL A 185 17.74 12.32 -21.24
CA VAL A 185 17.94 12.52 -22.69
C VAL A 185 19.05 11.60 -23.20
N GLU A 186 20.18 11.49 -22.48
CA GLU A 186 21.26 10.56 -22.82
C GLU A 186 20.79 9.10 -22.80
N ALA A 187 20.04 8.71 -21.77
CA ALA A 187 19.50 7.36 -21.63
C ALA A 187 18.49 7.00 -22.73
N ALA A 188 17.76 7.99 -23.25
CA ALA A 188 16.84 7.81 -24.36
C ALA A 188 17.57 7.49 -25.67
N ILE A 189 18.80 7.95 -25.84
CA ILE A 189 19.65 7.58 -26.99
C ILE A 189 20.21 6.19 -26.77
N ASN A 190 20.84 5.95 -25.63
CA ASN A 190 21.41 4.66 -25.28
C ASN A 190 21.59 4.49 -23.76
N MET A 191 20.63 3.86 -23.09
CA MET A 191 20.71 3.54 -21.66
C MET A 191 21.91 2.65 -21.30
N GLY A 192 22.50 1.92 -22.25
CA GLY A 192 23.71 1.13 -22.04
C GLY A 192 24.96 1.97 -21.76
N ASN A 193 24.99 3.23 -22.20
CA ASN A 193 26.10 4.16 -21.93
C ASN A 193 26.03 4.77 -20.53
N VAL A 194 24.86 4.73 -19.91
CA VAL A 194 24.61 5.30 -18.59
C VAL A 194 25.13 4.35 -17.50
N LEU A 195 25.63 4.90 -16.40
CA LEU A 195 26.12 4.10 -15.25
C LEU A 195 25.02 3.22 -14.66
N LYS A 196 25.38 2.03 -14.16
CA LYS A 196 24.42 1.01 -13.67
C LYS A 196 23.49 1.54 -12.56
N ASN A 197 24.03 2.30 -11.60
CA ASN A 197 23.27 2.95 -10.52
C ASN A 197 22.21 3.91 -11.08
N VAL A 198 22.57 4.73 -12.07
CA VAL A 198 21.67 5.66 -12.74
C VAL A 198 20.64 4.91 -13.58
N GLN A 199 21.00 3.81 -14.24
CA GLN A 199 20.03 2.93 -14.91
C GLN A 199 18.96 2.45 -13.93
N SER A 200 19.34 1.96 -12.74
CA SER A 200 18.37 1.55 -11.71
C SER A 200 17.46 2.70 -11.28
N LEU A 201 18.01 3.90 -11.10
CA LEU A 201 17.23 5.10 -10.79
C LEU A 201 16.21 5.41 -11.90
N LEU A 202 16.64 5.46 -13.16
CA LEU A 202 15.75 5.72 -14.29
C LEU A 202 14.67 4.65 -14.44
N ILE A 203 14.99 3.36 -14.26
CA ILE A 203 14.01 2.28 -14.31
C ILE A 203 12.99 2.45 -13.16
N SER A 204 13.43 2.75 -11.94
CA SER A 204 12.52 2.99 -10.81
C SER A 204 11.58 4.18 -11.02
N ILE A 205 12.08 5.24 -11.68
CA ILE A 205 11.29 6.41 -12.09
C ILE A 205 10.25 6.01 -13.14
N THR A 206 10.63 5.22 -14.16
CA THR A 206 9.68 4.75 -15.17
C THR A 206 8.60 3.85 -14.57
N LEU A 207 8.97 2.99 -13.61
CA LEU A 207 8.03 2.14 -12.88
C LEU A 207 7.01 2.97 -12.11
N LEU A 208 7.44 3.98 -11.34
CA LEU A 208 6.52 4.88 -10.64
C LEU A 208 5.68 5.72 -11.60
N GLY A 209 6.23 6.10 -12.76
CA GLY A 209 5.46 6.71 -13.85
C GLY A 209 4.26 5.85 -14.25
N VAL A 210 4.48 4.54 -14.47
CA VAL A 210 3.40 3.58 -14.77
C VAL A 210 2.41 3.46 -13.61
N VAL A 211 2.89 3.37 -12.37
CA VAL A 211 2.03 3.27 -11.18
C VAL A 211 1.12 4.48 -11.05
N SER A 212 1.59 5.66 -11.42
CA SER A 212 0.82 6.91 -11.38
C SER A 212 -0.25 7.06 -12.47
N MET A 213 -0.22 6.20 -13.49
CA MET A 213 -1.14 6.24 -14.62
C MET A 213 -2.35 5.33 -14.40
N THR A 214 -3.47 5.65 -15.05
CA THR A 214 -4.62 4.74 -15.14
C THR A 214 -4.35 3.62 -16.14
N ASP A 215 -5.13 2.54 -16.07
CA ASP A 215 -4.99 1.44 -17.03
C ASP A 215 -5.32 1.86 -18.47
N ALA A 216 -6.29 2.76 -18.66
CA ALA A 216 -6.61 3.34 -19.97
C ALA A 216 -5.44 4.16 -20.54
N GLU A 217 -4.79 4.98 -19.70
CA GLU A 217 -3.61 5.75 -20.10
C GLU A 217 -2.43 4.83 -20.48
N CYS A 218 -2.24 3.72 -19.76
CA CYS A 218 -1.20 2.72 -20.08
C CYS A 218 -1.45 2.09 -21.46
N HIS A 219 -2.69 1.67 -21.73
CA HIS A 219 -3.05 1.13 -23.05
C HIS A 219 -2.82 2.15 -24.17
N GLN A 220 -3.18 3.42 -23.94
CA GLN A 220 -3.03 4.47 -24.95
C GLN A 220 -1.57 4.86 -25.21
N LYS A 221 -0.77 5.02 -24.15
CA LYS A 221 0.60 5.58 -24.23
C LYS A 221 1.69 4.51 -24.38
N LEU A 222 1.47 3.31 -23.84
CA LEU A 222 2.45 2.21 -23.80
C LEU A 222 2.04 1.01 -24.67
N GLY A 223 0.76 0.91 -25.05
CA GLY A 223 0.25 -0.21 -25.84
C GLY A 223 0.08 -1.52 -25.06
N GLU A 224 0.07 -1.46 -23.72
CA GLU A 224 -0.09 -2.63 -22.85
C GLU A 224 -0.88 -2.29 -21.58
N SER A 225 -1.31 -3.32 -20.84
CA SER A 225 -2.02 -3.13 -19.57
C SER A 225 -1.10 -2.63 -18.46
N LYS A 226 -1.67 -1.91 -17.48
CA LYS A 226 -0.91 -1.38 -16.34
C LYS A 226 -0.19 -2.48 -15.57
N ASN A 227 -0.86 -3.61 -15.34
CA ASN A 227 -0.29 -4.74 -14.60
C ASN A 227 0.89 -5.39 -15.35
N SER A 228 0.79 -5.53 -16.69
CA SER A 228 1.90 -6.02 -17.53
C SER A 228 3.11 -5.10 -17.46
N ALA A 229 2.86 -3.78 -17.56
CA ALA A 229 3.92 -2.79 -17.47
C ALA A 229 4.61 -2.80 -16.10
N ILE A 230 3.83 -2.83 -15.00
CA ILE A 230 4.36 -2.92 -13.63
C ILE A 230 5.22 -4.17 -13.47
N ASP A 231 4.73 -5.35 -13.86
CA ASP A 231 5.48 -6.60 -13.78
C ASP A 231 6.81 -6.53 -14.56
N ARG A 232 6.77 -6.02 -15.79
CA ARG A 232 7.96 -5.87 -16.63
C ARG A 232 9.00 -4.94 -16.01
N TYR A 233 8.61 -3.72 -15.62
CA TYR A 233 9.54 -2.75 -15.06
C TYR A 233 10.04 -3.17 -13.67
N SER A 234 9.21 -3.82 -12.84
CA SER A 234 9.63 -4.41 -11.56
C SER A 234 10.68 -5.50 -11.76
N LYS A 235 10.48 -6.46 -12.68
CA LYS A 235 11.48 -7.50 -12.99
C LYS A 235 12.80 -6.90 -13.47
N THR A 236 12.72 -5.86 -14.30
CA THR A 236 13.89 -5.14 -14.81
C THR A 236 14.66 -4.45 -13.70
N LEU A 237 13.95 -3.79 -12.78
CA LEU A 237 14.53 -3.10 -11.64
C LEU A 237 15.21 -4.07 -10.67
N ASN A 238 14.54 -5.18 -10.34
CA ASN A 238 15.13 -6.23 -9.49
C ASN A 238 16.40 -6.83 -10.11
N SER A 239 16.38 -7.12 -11.41
CA SER A 239 17.57 -7.56 -12.14
C SER A 239 18.71 -6.53 -12.09
N SER A 240 18.37 -5.23 -12.13
CA SER A 240 19.33 -4.14 -12.01
C SER A 240 19.96 -4.08 -10.62
N PHE A 241 19.15 -4.21 -9.56
CA PHE A 241 19.64 -4.28 -8.17
C PHE A 241 20.53 -5.51 -7.91
N ASN A 242 20.16 -6.68 -8.44
CA ASN A 242 20.95 -7.90 -8.33
C ASN A 242 22.34 -7.74 -8.97
N ARG A 243 22.42 -7.03 -10.11
CA ARG A 243 23.70 -6.72 -10.78
C ARG A 243 24.58 -5.74 -10.02
N ILE A 244 23.98 -4.85 -9.25
CA ILE A 244 24.68 -3.88 -8.41
C ILE A 244 25.21 -4.55 -7.14
N GLY A 245 24.44 -5.47 -6.57
CA GLY A 245 24.78 -6.14 -5.31
C GLY A 245 24.66 -5.19 -4.12
N LEU A 246 23.42 -4.93 -3.69
CA LEU A 246 23.05 -3.90 -2.71
C LEU A 246 23.72 -4.00 -1.33
N LEU A 247 24.33 -5.15 -0.99
CA LEU A 247 25.09 -5.30 0.25
C LEU A 247 26.47 -4.63 0.19
N LYS A 248 26.99 -4.35 -1.00
CA LYS A 248 28.35 -3.80 -1.21
C LYS A 248 28.37 -2.59 -2.14
N GLY A 249 27.55 -2.58 -3.19
CA GLY A 249 27.48 -1.52 -4.19
C GLY A 249 26.32 -0.57 -3.93
N TYR A 250 26.44 0.36 -2.99
CA TYR A 250 25.40 1.37 -2.76
C TYR A 250 25.99 2.78 -2.70
N ASP A 251 25.28 3.71 -3.32
CA ASP A 251 25.53 5.15 -3.31
C ASP A 251 24.18 5.89 -3.18
N ILE A 252 24.22 7.23 -3.23
CA ILE A 252 23.01 8.05 -3.14
C ILE A 252 22.04 7.74 -4.28
N THR A 253 22.52 7.48 -5.49
CA THR A 253 21.69 7.19 -6.66
C THR A 253 20.95 5.86 -6.52
N VAL A 254 21.65 4.82 -6.05
CA VAL A 254 21.04 3.52 -5.73
C VAL A 254 20.03 3.68 -4.59
N LEU A 255 20.34 4.48 -3.57
CA LEU A 255 19.42 4.76 -2.48
C LEU A 255 18.14 5.45 -2.98
N GLN A 256 18.23 6.45 -3.86
CA GLN A 256 17.07 7.09 -4.47
C GLN A 256 16.21 6.08 -5.25
N ALA A 257 16.84 5.18 -6.00
CA ALA A 257 16.14 4.12 -6.74
C ALA A 257 15.41 3.15 -5.78
N LEU A 258 16.04 2.80 -4.66
CA LEU A 258 15.44 1.96 -3.63
C LEU A 258 14.26 2.64 -2.93
N VAL A 259 14.36 3.95 -2.64
CA VAL A 259 13.24 4.72 -2.09
C VAL A 259 12.06 4.70 -3.05
N PHE A 260 12.28 4.94 -4.34
CA PHE A 260 11.20 4.85 -5.34
C PHE A 260 10.62 3.45 -5.49
N TYR A 261 11.45 2.42 -5.37
CA TYR A 261 10.96 1.05 -5.38
C TYR A 261 10.09 0.76 -4.15
N MET A 262 10.49 1.22 -2.96
CA MET A 262 9.67 1.12 -1.75
C MET A 262 8.34 1.86 -1.90
N VAL A 263 8.32 3.07 -2.49
CA VAL A 263 7.06 3.78 -2.81
C VAL A 263 6.19 2.94 -3.74
N THR A 264 6.79 2.27 -4.73
CA THR A 264 6.04 1.37 -5.62
C THR A 264 5.41 0.22 -4.86
N LEU A 265 6.16 -0.45 -3.99
CA LEU A 265 5.65 -1.56 -3.19
C LEU A 265 4.54 -1.12 -2.23
N PHE A 266 4.65 0.09 -1.66
CA PHE A 266 3.63 0.67 -0.79
C PHE A 266 2.30 0.91 -1.53
N LEU A 267 2.36 1.36 -2.78
CA LEU A 267 1.19 1.77 -3.56
C LEU A 267 0.58 0.67 -4.43
N CYS A 268 1.29 -0.42 -4.67
CA CYS A 268 0.76 -1.51 -5.48
C CYS A 268 0.15 -2.58 -4.57
N SER A 269 -1.18 -2.72 -4.59
CA SER A 269 -1.93 -3.71 -3.80
C SER A 269 -1.56 -5.17 -4.08
N GLN A 270 -0.80 -5.43 -5.15
CA GLN A 270 -0.24 -6.73 -5.48
C GLN A 270 0.91 -7.14 -4.53
N TYR A 271 1.52 -6.16 -3.85
CA TYR A 271 2.59 -6.41 -2.89
C TYR A 271 2.04 -6.31 -1.46
N GLN A 272 2.54 -7.18 -0.58
CA GLN A 272 2.19 -7.14 0.83
C GLN A 272 2.89 -5.95 1.51
N HIS A 273 2.14 -5.16 2.30
CA HIS A 273 2.70 -4.02 3.05
C HIS A 273 3.88 -4.42 3.95
N GLN A 274 3.89 -5.65 4.44
CA GLN A 274 4.98 -6.23 5.24
C GLN A 274 6.31 -6.26 4.45
N SER A 275 6.25 -6.65 3.18
CA SER A 275 7.42 -6.71 2.29
C SER A 275 8.02 -5.31 2.07
N ALA A 276 7.18 -4.29 1.90
CA ALA A 276 7.61 -2.91 1.80
C ALA A 276 8.27 -2.41 3.09
N TRP A 277 7.70 -2.75 4.26
CA TRP A 277 8.26 -2.38 5.56
C TRP A 277 9.63 -3.03 5.83
N ILE A 278 9.78 -4.33 5.55
CA ILE A 278 11.06 -5.04 5.69
C ILE A 278 12.13 -4.44 4.75
N LEU A 279 11.76 -4.16 3.48
CA LEU A 279 12.67 -3.49 2.55
C LEU A 279 13.09 -2.13 3.09
N ASN A 280 12.17 -1.35 3.65
CA ASN A 280 12.49 -0.05 4.22
C ASN A 280 13.51 -0.15 5.37
N GLY A 281 13.46 -1.22 6.17
CA GLY A 281 14.51 -1.52 7.15
C GLY A 281 15.90 -1.62 6.52
N THR A 282 16.02 -2.24 5.34
CA THR A 282 17.28 -2.31 4.59
C THR A 282 17.70 -0.93 4.06
N ILE A 283 16.75 -0.19 3.48
CA ILE A 283 16.96 1.18 2.96
C ILE A 283 17.45 2.10 4.08
N MET A 284 16.85 2.02 5.26
CA MET A 284 17.25 2.76 6.46
C MET A 284 18.71 2.48 6.82
N ARG A 285 19.15 1.20 6.83
CA ARG A 285 20.55 0.85 7.13
C ARG A 285 21.52 1.37 6.06
N ILE A 286 21.15 1.31 4.78
CA ILE A 286 21.95 1.87 3.68
C ILE A 286 22.08 3.39 3.85
N ALA A 287 20.97 4.09 4.13
CA ALA A 287 20.97 5.52 4.36
C ALA A 287 21.82 5.93 5.58
N GLN A 288 21.77 5.14 6.67
CA GLN A 288 22.66 5.32 7.81
C GLN A 288 24.13 5.18 7.42
N LYS A 289 24.48 4.14 6.64
CA LYS A 289 25.85 3.92 6.16
C LYS A 289 26.35 5.02 5.22
N LEU A 290 25.46 5.62 4.44
CA LEU A 290 25.76 6.79 3.61
C LEU A 290 25.78 8.11 4.42
N GLY A 291 25.44 8.07 5.71
CA GLY A 291 25.52 9.21 6.63
C GLY A 291 24.30 10.13 6.62
N LEU A 292 23.16 9.73 6.06
CA LEU A 292 21.98 10.62 5.91
C LEU A 292 21.28 10.98 7.23
N HIS A 293 21.51 10.20 8.28
CA HIS A 293 21.05 10.47 9.65
C HIS A 293 21.85 11.58 10.35
N ARG A 294 22.96 12.02 9.72
CA ARG A 294 23.76 13.18 10.11
C ARG A 294 23.53 14.31 9.14
N ASP A 295 23.33 15.51 9.66
CA ASP A 295 23.11 16.70 8.85
C ASP A 295 24.37 17.03 8.03
N GLY A 296 24.17 17.32 6.74
CA GLY A 296 25.27 17.59 5.81
C GLY A 296 26.14 18.79 6.21
N GLU A 297 25.59 19.76 6.94
CA GLU A 297 26.37 20.88 7.49
C GLU A 297 27.44 20.40 8.47
N ASN A 298 27.13 19.42 9.31
CA ASN A 298 28.08 18.84 10.26
C ASN A 298 29.15 17.98 9.56
N LEU A 299 28.90 17.58 8.32
CA LEU A 299 29.80 16.81 7.47
C LEU A 299 30.56 17.68 6.46
N ALA A 300 30.40 19.01 6.52
CA ALA A 300 30.97 19.97 5.57
C ALA A 300 30.64 19.68 4.10
N LEU A 301 29.43 19.15 3.83
CA LEU A 301 28.92 18.95 2.47
C LEU A 301 28.43 20.27 1.88
N SER A 302 28.32 20.33 0.55
CA SER A 302 27.77 21.53 -0.11
C SER A 302 26.31 21.75 0.31
N PRO A 303 25.78 22.99 0.21
CA PRO A 303 24.38 23.25 0.48
C PRO A 303 23.43 22.40 -0.36
N PHE A 304 23.76 22.20 -1.65
CA PHE A 304 23.02 21.35 -2.56
C PHE A 304 22.98 19.89 -2.08
N GLU A 305 24.13 19.30 -1.77
CA GLU A 305 24.20 17.91 -1.30
C GLU A 305 23.50 17.73 0.05
N THR A 306 23.62 18.73 0.93
CA THR A 306 22.96 18.76 2.23
C THR A 306 21.44 18.74 2.07
N GLU A 307 20.88 19.61 1.24
CA GLU A 307 19.44 19.67 0.97
C GLU A 307 18.93 18.38 0.33
N MET A 308 19.64 17.83 -0.67
CA MET A 308 19.25 16.56 -1.30
C MET A 308 19.25 15.40 -0.31
N ARG A 309 20.25 15.32 0.59
CA ARG A 309 20.29 14.30 1.65
C ARG A 309 19.16 14.47 2.67
N ARG A 310 18.82 15.71 3.07
CA ARG A 310 17.67 15.99 3.94
C ARG A 310 16.36 15.52 3.32
N ARG A 311 16.14 15.78 2.02
CA ARG A 311 14.94 15.32 1.29
C ARG A 311 14.81 13.80 1.26
N ILE A 312 15.90 13.09 0.92
CA ILE A 312 15.91 11.63 0.89
C ILE A 312 15.67 11.05 2.28
N TRP A 313 16.37 11.56 3.31
CA TRP A 313 16.20 11.12 4.69
C TRP A 313 14.77 11.32 5.19
N CYS A 314 14.21 12.50 4.93
CA CYS A 314 12.83 12.85 5.26
C CYS A 314 11.82 11.84 4.66
N GLN A 315 12.00 11.44 3.40
CA GLN A 315 11.11 10.48 2.77
C GLN A 315 11.23 9.08 3.38
N ILE A 316 12.45 8.62 3.66
CA ILE A 316 12.68 7.31 4.29
C ILE A 316 11.99 7.23 5.66
N ILE A 317 12.11 8.27 6.50
CA ILE A 317 11.47 8.28 7.83
C ILE A 317 9.95 8.32 7.75
N ILE A 318 9.40 9.09 6.81
CA ILE A 318 7.94 9.21 6.62
C ILE A 318 7.37 7.87 6.17
N PHE A 319 7.99 7.22 5.18
CA PHE A 319 7.52 5.94 4.69
C PHE A 319 7.77 4.78 5.67
N ASP A 320 8.83 4.81 6.48
CA ASP A 320 9.00 3.83 7.57
C ASP A 320 7.78 3.81 8.47
N TYR A 321 7.34 5.01 8.86
CA TYR A 321 6.19 5.20 9.70
C TYR A 321 4.90 4.70 9.04
N TYR A 322 4.61 5.10 7.81
CA TYR A 322 3.40 4.65 7.13
C TYR A 322 3.40 3.15 6.83
N CYS A 323 4.55 2.56 6.45
CA CYS A 323 4.65 1.12 6.20
C CYS A 323 4.48 0.32 7.49
N ALA A 324 5.08 0.74 8.61
CA ALA A 324 4.85 0.13 9.92
C ALA A 324 3.37 0.20 10.29
N LEU A 325 2.76 1.37 10.07
CA LEU A 325 1.37 1.64 10.37
C LEU A 325 0.43 0.65 9.66
N MET A 326 0.58 0.55 8.34
CA MET A 326 -0.20 -0.33 7.47
C MET A 326 0.10 -1.82 7.67
N SER A 327 1.27 -2.12 8.21
CA SER A 327 1.67 -3.48 8.59
C SER A 327 1.16 -3.90 9.97
N GLY A 328 0.33 -3.08 10.62
CA GLY A 328 -0.21 -3.40 11.94
C GLY A 328 0.75 -3.09 13.10
N LEU A 329 1.91 -2.49 12.85
CA LEU A 329 2.96 -2.23 13.85
C LEU A 329 2.98 -0.78 14.34
N SER A 330 3.30 -0.57 15.61
CA SER A 330 3.17 0.72 16.31
C SER A 330 4.49 1.48 16.46
N GLN A 331 5.63 0.84 16.19
CA GLN A 331 6.96 1.40 16.38
C GLN A 331 7.78 1.41 15.09
N THR A 332 8.44 2.55 14.84
CA THR A 332 9.46 2.72 13.80
C THR A 332 10.85 2.62 14.40
N ALA A 333 11.80 2.09 13.63
CA ALA A 333 13.20 1.96 14.05
C ALA A 333 13.99 3.23 13.71
N LEU A 334 13.48 4.40 14.12
CA LEU A 334 14.20 5.65 13.89
C LEU A 334 15.52 5.64 14.68
N PRO A 335 16.65 6.04 14.08
CA PRO A 335 17.93 6.04 14.79
C PRO A 335 17.91 7.05 15.93
N GLU A 336 18.20 6.59 17.14
CA GLU A 336 18.50 7.49 18.25
C GLU A 336 19.67 8.39 17.87
N GLY A 337 19.51 9.70 18.08
CA GLY A 337 20.55 10.68 17.82
C GLY A 337 20.74 11.08 16.34
N SER A 338 19.74 10.86 15.47
CA SER A 338 19.69 11.55 14.17
C SER A 338 19.62 13.06 14.37
N ASP A 339 20.51 13.81 13.72
CA ASP A 339 20.58 15.28 13.82
C ASP A 339 20.23 16.02 12.52
N THR A 340 19.88 15.28 11.46
CA THR A 340 19.42 15.81 10.18
C THR A 340 18.24 16.77 10.34
N LYS A 341 18.40 17.99 9.83
CA LYS A 341 17.36 19.03 9.87
C LYS A 341 16.24 18.73 8.87
N SER A 342 15.11 19.41 9.02
CA SER A 342 14.03 19.36 8.02
C SER A 342 14.53 19.84 6.66
N PRO A 343 14.02 19.30 5.54
CA PRO A 343 14.21 19.91 4.22
C PRO A 343 13.74 21.37 4.21
N SER A 344 14.38 22.19 3.39
CA SER A 344 13.98 23.59 3.21
C SER A 344 12.78 23.72 2.25
N SER A 345 12.17 24.90 2.21
CA SER A 345 11.12 25.29 1.26
C SER A 345 11.66 25.60 -0.15
N THR A 346 12.92 25.29 -0.44
CA THR A 346 13.58 25.66 -1.71
C THR A 346 13.01 24.85 -2.88
N ASN A 347 12.74 25.47 -4.02
CA ASN A 347 12.31 24.75 -5.22
C ASN A 347 13.51 24.14 -5.95
N ASP A 348 13.27 23.13 -6.79
CA ASP A 348 14.31 22.54 -7.64
C ASP A 348 14.90 23.60 -8.60
N SER A 349 14.09 24.56 -9.07
CA SER A 349 14.57 25.66 -9.92
C SER A 349 15.66 26.53 -9.27
N ASP A 350 15.70 26.56 -7.95
CA ASP A 350 16.60 27.42 -7.18
C ASP A 350 17.81 26.63 -6.64
N LEU A 351 17.85 25.32 -6.87
CA LEU A 351 18.93 24.44 -6.45
C LEU A 351 19.87 24.17 -7.62
N PHE A 352 21.18 24.27 -7.37
CA PHE A 352 22.20 23.91 -8.35
C PHE A 352 23.47 23.40 -7.64
N PRO A 353 24.20 22.43 -8.22
CA PRO A 353 25.29 21.74 -7.52
C PRO A 353 26.40 22.64 -6.96
N GLU A 354 26.75 23.70 -7.69
CA GLU A 354 27.84 24.62 -7.38
C GLU A 354 27.44 25.77 -6.42
N MET A 355 26.26 25.72 -5.82
CA MET A 355 25.77 26.78 -4.95
C MET A 355 26.60 26.91 -3.65
N ALA A 356 26.93 28.16 -3.28
CA ALA A 356 27.69 28.45 -2.07
C ALA A 356 26.82 28.60 -0.81
N THR A 357 25.57 29.02 -0.97
CA THR A 357 24.63 29.27 0.13
C THR A 357 23.21 28.85 -0.26
N MET A 358 22.42 28.37 0.70
CA MET A 358 20.99 28.13 0.49
C MET A 358 20.25 29.45 0.25
N PRO A 359 19.41 29.56 -0.80
CA PRO A 359 18.57 30.72 -1.00
C PRO A 359 17.52 30.80 0.11
N ALA A 360 17.35 31.98 0.69
CA ALA A 360 16.18 32.25 1.52
C ALA A 360 14.98 32.39 0.58
N ARG A 361 14.00 31.49 0.70
CA ARG A 361 12.74 31.57 -0.05
C ARG A 361 11.59 31.84 0.89
N GLU A 362 10.92 32.96 0.66
CA GLU A 362 9.64 33.32 1.27
C GLU A 362 8.53 33.12 0.24
N GLY A 363 7.38 32.62 0.70
CA GLY A 363 6.21 32.39 -0.14
C GLY A 363 6.14 31.01 -0.80
N THR A 364 5.26 30.90 -1.79
CA THR A 364 4.82 29.64 -2.40
C THR A 364 5.96 28.72 -2.87
N THR A 365 5.86 27.44 -2.52
CA THR A 365 6.89 26.42 -2.81
C THR A 365 6.30 25.07 -3.24
N GLU A 366 6.98 24.40 -4.18
CA GLU A 366 6.67 23.04 -4.61
C GLU A 366 6.92 21.99 -3.51
N MET A 367 7.66 22.35 -2.45
CA MET A 367 7.93 21.48 -1.30
C MET A 367 6.74 21.39 -0.32
N VAL A 368 5.64 22.13 -0.56
CA VAL A 368 4.51 22.27 0.38
C VAL A 368 3.97 20.93 0.86
N PHE A 369 3.83 19.95 -0.03
CA PHE A 369 3.32 18.62 0.30
C PHE A 369 4.27 17.86 1.23
N VAL A 370 5.57 17.88 0.93
CA VAL A 370 6.60 17.20 1.71
C VAL A 370 6.74 17.83 3.10
N LEU A 371 6.70 19.16 3.18
CA LEU A 371 6.74 19.89 4.44
C LEU A 371 5.51 19.62 5.31
N TYR A 372 4.31 19.62 4.71
CA TYR A 372 3.08 19.28 5.40
C TYR A 372 3.11 17.83 5.92
N THR A 373 3.49 16.87 5.07
CA THR A 373 3.55 15.45 5.44
C THR A 373 4.58 15.20 6.54
N LEU A 374 5.72 15.91 6.54
CA LEU A 374 6.70 15.86 7.63
C LEU A 374 6.13 16.42 8.94
N ALA A 375 5.39 17.53 8.88
CA ALA A 375 4.74 18.09 10.06
C ALA A 375 3.69 17.13 10.64
N LEU A 376 2.89 16.51 9.77
CA LEU A 376 1.91 15.50 10.14
C LEU A 376 2.57 14.28 10.80
N HIS A 377 3.61 13.73 10.16
CA HIS A 377 4.41 12.64 10.71
C HIS A 377 4.95 12.96 12.10
N ARG A 378 5.54 14.15 12.30
CA ARG A 378 6.07 14.59 13.60
C ARG A 378 5.00 14.68 14.69
N MET A 379 3.79 15.11 14.34
CA MET A 379 2.67 15.12 15.27
C MET A 379 2.25 13.68 15.62
N LEU A 380 2.09 12.82 14.62
CA LEU A 380 1.67 11.44 14.82
C LEU A 380 2.65 10.65 15.69
N VAL A 381 3.96 10.79 15.48
CA VAL A 381 5.00 10.16 16.32
C VAL A 381 4.93 10.61 17.79
N LYS A 382 4.54 11.87 18.05
CA LYS A 382 4.36 12.40 19.41
C LYS A 382 3.10 11.89 20.11
N SER A 383 2.15 11.29 19.37
CA SER A 383 0.92 10.76 19.93
C SER A 383 0.61 9.34 19.46
N PRO A 384 1.11 8.32 20.18
CA PRO A 384 0.77 6.92 19.93
C PRO A 384 -0.75 6.63 19.99
N ARG A 385 -1.53 7.42 20.74
CA ARG A 385 -3.00 7.29 20.77
C ARG A 385 -3.66 7.80 19.49
N LEU A 386 -3.18 8.90 18.90
CA LEU A 386 -3.67 9.34 17.58
C LEU A 386 -3.29 8.32 16.50
N VAL A 387 -2.10 7.73 16.58
CA VAL A 387 -1.70 6.60 15.73
C VAL A 387 -2.69 5.44 15.87
N SER A 388 -3.03 5.08 17.11
CA SER A 388 -4.00 4.03 17.43
C SER A 388 -5.37 4.32 16.80
N ILE A 389 -5.85 5.55 16.91
CA ILE A 389 -7.12 5.99 16.32
C ILE A 389 -7.08 5.97 14.79
N VAL A 390 -6.10 6.64 14.17
CA VAL A 390 -5.95 6.78 12.71
C VAL A 390 -5.79 5.42 12.03
N SER A 391 -5.20 4.47 12.72
CA SER A 391 -4.86 3.15 12.18
C SER A 391 -5.86 2.07 12.56
N GLN A 392 -6.97 2.46 13.20
CA GLN A 392 -7.97 1.54 13.76
C GLN A 392 -7.36 0.51 14.75
N LYS A 393 -6.19 0.83 15.32
CA LYS A 393 -5.47 -0.01 16.30
C LYS A 393 -5.92 0.31 17.70
N ILE A 394 -7.19 0.13 18.03
CA ILE A 394 -7.63 0.39 19.41
C ILE A 394 -7.21 -0.79 20.27
N ARG A 395 -6.23 -0.56 21.15
CA ARG A 395 -5.96 -1.46 22.28
C ARG A 395 -7.08 -1.24 23.30
N PRO A 396 -7.82 -2.28 23.72
CA PRO A 396 -8.63 -2.18 24.92
C PRO A 396 -7.63 -2.08 26.08
N ARG A 397 -7.47 -0.86 26.60
CA ARG A 397 -6.72 -0.53 27.82
C ARG A 397 -5.18 -0.59 27.72
N ASP A 398 -4.58 0.55 27.37
CA ASP A 398 -3.26 0.91 27.92
C ASP A 398 -3.46 1.96 29.02
N ASP A 399 -3.18 1.56 30.27
CA ASP A 399 -3.19 2.31 31.54
C ASP A 399 -2.18 3.48 31.58
N SER A 400 -1.71 4.00 30.44
CA SER A 400 -0.91 5.23 30.40
C SER A 400 -1.83 6.44 30.27
N SER A 401 -2.05 7.11 31.40
CA SER A 401 -2.70 8.41 31.56
C SER A 401 -1.96 9.53 30.80
N THR A 402 -1.91 9.49 29.48
CA THR A 402 -1.86 10.74 28.70
C THR A 402 -3.30 11.21 28.59
N ASN A 403 -3.58 12.37 29.17
CA ASN A 403 -4.94 12.88 29.27
C ASN A 403 -5.49 13.05 27.85
N LEU A 404 -6.76 12.70 27.60
CA LEU A 404 -7.41 12.95 26.31
C LEU A 404 -7.23 14.43 25.89
N GLU A 405 -7.22 15.32 26.89
CA GLU A 405 -6.91 16.74 26.78
C GLU A 405 -5.53 17.04 26.15
N ASP A 406 -4.49 16.25 26.44
CA ASP A 406 -3.15 16.44 25.86
C ASP A 406 -3.15 16.15 24.36
N HIS A 407 -3.91 15.13 23.93
CA HIS A 407 -4.06 14.77 22.51
C HIS A 407 -4.90 15.79 21.75
N VAL A 408 -5.97 16.30 22.35
CA VAL A 408 -6.77 17.40 21.80
C VAL A 408 -5.94 18.67 21.66
N LYS A 409 -5.12 18.98 22.68
CA LYS A 409 -4.19 20.12 22.64
C LYS A 409 -3.15 19.96 21.54
N LEU A 410 -2.57 18.76 21.39
CA LEU A 410 -1.62 18.48 20.31
C LEU A 410 -2.28 18.62 18.93
N LEU A 411 -3.50 18.10 18.75
CA LEU A 411 -4.24 18.25 17.50
C LEU A 411 -4.53 19.73 17.19
N SER A 412 -4.94 20.51 18.18
CA SER A 412 -5.19 21.96 18.02
C SER A 412 -3.91 22.73 17.64
N GLN A 413 -2.78 22.41 18.30
CA GLN A 413 -1.47 22.96 17.95
C GLN A 413 -1.05 22.59 16.52
N PHE A 414 -1.30 21.34 16.11
CA PHE A 414 -1.07 20.90 14.74
C PHE A 414 -1.99 21.61 13.74
N GLY A 415 -3.27 21.76 14.06
CA GLY A 415 -4.25 22.48 13.25
C GLY A 415 -3.81 23.92 12.97
N THR A 416 -3.31 24.61 14.00
CA THR A 416 -2.79 25.99 13.89
C THR A 416 -1.47 26.05 13.12
N SER A 417 -0.50 25.19 13.45
CA SER A 417 0.82 25.20 12.79
C SER A 417 0.76 24.76 11.33
N SER A 418 -0.10 23.80 10.99
CA SER A 418 -0.34 23.38 9.60
C SER A 418 -1.10 24.43 8.79
N GLU A 419 -1.98 25.21 9.40
CA GLU A 419 -2.62 26.38 8.76
C GLU A 419 -1.57 27.42 8.40
N LEU A 420 -0.71 27.80 9.36
CA LEU A 420 0.36 28.77 9.13
C LEU A 420 1.33 28.30 8.03
N LEU A 421 1.68 27.00 8.03
CA LEU A 421 2.49 26.41 6.97
C LEU A 421 1.85 26.61 5.60
N LEU A 422 0.54 26.34 5.46
CA LEU A 422 -0.16 26.54 4.20
C LEU A 422 -0.38 28.01 3.85
N GLN A 423 -0.49 28.91 4.82
CA GLN A 423 -0.53 30.35 4.54
C GLN A 423 0.82 30.88 4.02
N MET A 424 1.93 30.33 4.53
CA MET A 424 3.27 30.72 4.08
C MET A 424 3.65 30.12 2.73
N TYR A 425 3.26 28.86 2.48
CA TYR A 425 3.81 28.05 1.39
C TYR A 425 2.76 27.50 0.41
N GLY A 426 1.48 27.52 0.80
CA GLY A 426 0.37 26.99 0.02
C GLY A 426 -0.33 28.07 -0.79
N ASP A 427 -0.68 27.75 -2.03
CA ASP A 427 -1.50 28.59 -2.89
C ASP A 427 -2.32 27.70 -3.83
N ALA A 428 -3.64 27.76 -3.73
CA ALA A 428 -4.54 26.98 -4.58
C ALA A 428 -4.37 27.27 -6.08
N GLY A 429 -3.87 28.45 -6.45
CA GLY A 429 -3.56 28.84 -7.83
C GLY A 429 -2.21 28.35 -8.35
N ALA A 430 -1.29 27.94 -7.46
CA ALA A 430 0.09 27.62 -7.83
C ALA A 430 0.29 26.22 -8.42
N GLY A 431 -0.73 25.37 -8.40
CA GLY A 431 -0.74 24.11 -9.13
C GLY A 431 -1.39 22.94 -8.38
N PRO A 432 -1.44 21.76 -9.01
CA PRO A 432 -2.18 20.62 -8.49
C PRO A 432 -1.71 20.15 -7.10
N VAL A 433 -0.41 20.17 -6.82
CA VAL A 433 0.14 19.71 -5.54
C VAL A 433 -0.29 20.59 -4.37
N HIS A 434 -0.42 21.90 -4.59
CA HIS A 434 -0.90 22.83 -3.56
C HIS A 434 -2.37 22.59 -3.25
N GLN A 435 -3.21 22.47 -4.29
CA GLN A 435 -4.63 22.15 -4.13
C GLN A 435 -4.81 20.81 -3.38
N PHE A 436 -4.01 19.81 -3.75
CA PHE A 436 -4.02 18.51 -3.09
C PHE A 436 -3.63 18.62 -1.61
N THR A 437 -2.58 19.36 -1.28
CA THR A 437 -2.12 19.53 0.11
C THR A 437 -3.13 20.29 0.97
N ILE A 438 -3.75 21.34 0.44
CA ILE A 438 -4.79 22.12 1.15
C ILE A 438 -5.99 21.22 1.47
N LYS A 439 -6.46 20.43 0.49
CA LYS A 439 -7.55 19.47 0.68
C LYS A 439 -7.18 18.38 1.68
N LEU A 440 -5.95 17.85 1.62
CA LEU A 440 -5.45 16.85 2.56
C LEU A 440 -5.51 17.32 3.99
N ARG A 441 -5.07 18.55 4.25
CA ARG A 441 -5.17 19.13 5.57
C ARG A 441 -6.63 19.24 6.04
N ALA A 442 -7.50 19.80 5.20
CA ALA A 442 -8.90 20.00 5.57
C ALA A 442 -9.58 18.67 5.94
N LEU A 443 -9.38 17.64 5.12
CA LEU A 443 -9.96 16.31 5.34
C LEU A 443 -9.35 15.61 6.56
N PHE A 444 -8.03 15.71 6.74
CA PHE A 444 -7.38 15.17 7.93
C PHE A 444 -7.93 15.82 9.21
N MET A 445 -7.99 17.15 9.27
CA MET A 445 -8.51 17.86 10.44
C MET A 445 -9.98 17.53 10.70
N ALA A 446 -10.83 17.47 9.66
CA ALA A 446 -12.22 17.08 9.80
C ALA A 446 -12.37 15.64 10.33
N ARG A 447 -11.55 14.72 9.83
CA ARG A 447 -11.50 13.33 10.30
C ARG A 447 -11.12 13.27 11.79
N MET A 448 -10.06 13.97 12.18
CA MET A 448 -9.59 13.93 13.57
C MET A 448 -10.62 14.52 14.54
N HIS A 449 -11.19 15.69 14.24
CA HIS A 449 -12.23 16.29 15.09
C HIS A 449 -13.44 15.37 15.22
N GLY A 450 -13.94 14.80 14.11
CA GLY A 450 -15.09 13.90 14.17
C GLY A 450 -14.84 12.63 14.99
N VAL A 451 -13.61 12.10 15.00
CA VAL A 451 -13.28 10.99 15.89
C VAL A 451 -13.27 11.44 17.35
N PHE A 452 -12.69 12.59 17.68
CA PHE A 452 -12.72 13.11 19.05
C PHE A 452 -14.15 13.37 19.55
N ASP A 453 -15.03 13.90 18.70
CA ASP A 453 -16.44 14.11 19.02
C ASP A 453 -17.15 12.79 19.35
N LEU A 454 -16.78 11.68 18.70
CA LEU A 454 -17.32 10.36 19.01
C LEU A 454 -16.83 9.83 20.37
N TYR A 455 -15.62 10.17 20.78
CA TYR A 455 -15.10 9.82 22.10
C TYR A 455 -15.68 10.69 23.23
N ASP A 456 -16.06 11.94 22.95
CA ASP A 456 -16.52 12.91 23.96
C ASP A 456 -18.05 12.89 24.19
N LYS A 457 -18.82 12.14 23.39
CA LYS A 457 -20.28 12.03 23.56
C LYS A 457 -20.63 11.50 24.96
N PRO A 458 -21.50 12.19 25.73
CA PRO A 458 -21.87 11.77 27.08
C PRO A 458 -22.56 10.41 27.02
N GLN A 459 -22.00 9.44 27.75
CA GLN A 459 -22.50 8.07 27.75
C GLN A 459 -23.86 8.00 28.46
N PRO A 460 -24.91 7.45 27.84
CA PRO A 460 -26.18 7.21 28.52
C PRO A 460 -25.98 6.19 29.65
N SER A 461 -26.57 6.51 30.80
CA SER A 461 -26.39 5.86 32.11
C SER A 461 -27.04 4.48 32.24
N ASP A 462 -26.92 3.61 31.24
CA ASP A 462 -27.50 2.25 31.31
C ASP A 462 -26.47 1.22 31.76
N HIS A 463 -26.75 0.46 32.83
CA HIS A 463 -25.84 -0.47 33.50
C HIS A 463 -25.63 -1.82 32.76
N GLY A 464 -25.50 -1.81 31.43
CA GLY A 464 -25.20 -2.99 30.60
C GLY A 464 -23.73 -3.06 30.19
N MET A 465 -23.05 -4.15 30.55
CA MET A 465 -21.72 -4.62 30.12
C MET A 465 -20.79 -3.59 29.43
N ALA A 466 -19.90 -2.96 30.20
CA ALA A 466 -18.92 -1.98 29.69
C ALA A 466 -18.10 -2.44 28.48
N LYS A 467 -17.91 -3.76 28.32
CA LYS A 467 -17.15 -4.37 27.21
C LYS A 467 -17.89 -4.32 25.86
N ASP A 468 -19.21 -4.44 25.86
CA ASP A 468 -20.01 -4.37 24.62
C ASP A 468 -20.09 -2.93 24.12
N LYS A 469 -20.15 -1.97 25.04
CA LYS A 469 -20.19 -0.53 24.74
C LYS A 469 -18.89 0.03 24.16
N GLU A 470 -17.74 -0.43 24.67
CA GLU A 470 -16.44 -0.05 24.13
C GLU A 470 -16.36 -0.48 22.67
N ASN A 471 -16.70 -1.74 22.36
CA ASN A 471 -16.75 -2.28 21.00
C ASN A 471 -17.68 -1.48 20.07
N ASP A 472 -18.83 -1.01 20.56
CA ASP A 472 -19.77 -0.17 19.78
C ASP A 472 -19.14 1.19 19.39
N THR A 473 -18.45 1.85 20.31
CA THR A 473 -17.71 3.10 20.00
C THR A 473 -16.58 2.84 19.01
N LEU A 474 -15.83 1.74 19.17
CA LEU A 474 -14.75 1.39 18.24
C LEU A 474 -15.28 1.15 16.82
N MET A 475 -16.42 0.46 16.71
CA MET A 475 -17.07 0.20 15.43
C MET A 475 -17.57 1.50 14.77
N GLN A 476 -18.16 2.41 15.53
CA GLN A 476 -18.57 3.73 15.03
C GLN A 476 -17.38 4.54 14.53
N VAL A 477 -16.26 4.54 15.26
CA VAL A 477 -15.02 5.20 14.84
C VAL A 477 -14.47 4.56 13.57
N ALA A 478 -14.46 3.22 13.46
CA ALA A 478 -13.99 2.51 12.28
C ALA A 478 -14.83 2.82 11.03
N ILE A 479 -16.17 2.82 11.16
CA ILE A 479 -17.10 3.22 10.09
C ILE A 479 -16.85 4.67 9.69
N PHE A 480 -16.80 5.58 10.66
CA PHE A 480 -16.56 7.00 10.40
C PHE A 480 -15.24 7.24 9.68
N ILE A 481 -14.15 6.61 10.11
CA ILE A 481 -12.85 6.71 9.44
C ILE A 481 -12.94 6.18 8.00
N SER A 482 -13.62 5.05 7.80
CA SER A 482 -13.75 4.41 6.48
C SER A 482 -14.55 5.28 5.50
N GLU A 483 -15.67 5.87 5.94
CA GLU A 483 -16.44 6.83 5.14
C GLU A 483 -15.58 8.05 4.76
N ARG A 484 -14.79 8.57 5.70
CA ARG A 484 -13.87 9.70 5.45
C ARG A 484 -12.66 9.34 4.59
N CYS A 485 -12.34 8.07 4.37
CA CYS A 485 -11.35 7.66 3.37
C CYS A 485 -11.93 7.73 1.94
N ILE A 486 -13.25 7.57 1.78
CA ILE A 486 -13.92 7.74 0.49
C ILE A 486 -13.90 9.22 0.09
N ASP A 487 -14.23 10.12 1.02
CA ASP A 487 -14.16 11.58 0.81
C ASP A 487 -12.78 12.02 0.27
N TRP A 488 -11.72 11.37 0.77
CA TRP A 488 -10.34 11.62 0.37
C TRP A 488 -10.06 11.20 -1.07
N TYR A 489 -10.47 10.00 -1.45
CA TYR A 489 -10.36 9.53 -2.83
C TYR A 489 -11.18 10.41 -3.78
N GLU A 490 -12.42 10.73 -3.42
CA GLU A 490 -13.30 11.58 -4.22
C GLU A 490 -12.76 13.01 -4.39
N ALA A 491 -12.16 13.58 -3.35
CA ALA A 491 -11.55 14.91 -3.42
C ALA A 491 -10.33 14.97 -4.36
N ALA A 492 -9.66 13.83 -4.57
CA ALA A 492 -8.51 13.66 -5.45
C ALA A 492 -8.87 13.28 -6.91
N LEU A 493 -10.10 12.83 -7.16
CA LEU A 493 -10.57 12.49 -8.52
C LEU A 493 -10.54 13.68 -9.51
N PRO A 494 -11.00 14.91 -9.16
CA PRO A 494 -11.10 16.01 -10.11
C PRO A 494 -9.75 16.48 -10.66
N SER A 495 -8.66 16.33 -9.89
CA SER A 495 -7.34 16.73 -10.34
C SER A 495 -6.65 15.66 -11.20
N ASN A 496 -7.12 14.40 -11.17
CA ASN A 496 -6.57 13.18 -11.80
C ASN A 496 -5.06 12.90 -11.56
N ASN A 497 -4.31 13.86 -11.05
CA ASN A 497 -2.85 13.81 -10.93
C ASN A 497 -2.40 13.05 -9.69
N PHE A 498 -3.23 12.94 -8.65
CA PHE A 498 -2.85 12.32 -7.37
C PHE A 498 -3.86 11.27 -6.87
N SER A 499 -4.86 10.90 -7.66
CA SER A 499 -5.83 9.84 -7.30
C SER A 499 -5.16 8.48 -7.06
N TRP A 500 -4.13 8.16 -7.85
CA TRP A 500 -3.28 6.98 -7.68
C TRP A 500 -2.58 6.92 -6.32
N PHE A 501 -2.25 8.08 -5.75
CA PHE A 501 -1.61 8.20 -4.44
C PHE A 501 -2.65 8.22 -3.32
N ALA A 502 -3.77 8.93 -3.52
CA ALA A 502 -4.84 9.06 -2.56
C ALA A 502 -5.50 7.73 -2.19
N LYS A 503 -5.56 6.76 -3.09
CA LYS A 503 -6.13 5.42 -2.81
C LYS A 503 -5.48 4.69 -1.63
N HIS A 504 -4.26 5.08 -1.25
CA HIS A 504 -3.45 4.40 -0.23
C HIS A 504 -3.23 5.23 1.05
N TYR A 505 -3.96 6.35 1.19
CA TYR A 505 -3.99 7.26 2.34
C TYR A 505 -5.42 7.38 2.89
#